data_AF-A0A1B9IJV0-F1
#
_entry.id   AF-A0A1B9IJV0-F1
#
_cell.length_a   1.000
_cell.length_b   1.000
_cell.length_c   1.000
_cell.angle_alpha   90.00
_cell.angle_beta   90.00
_cell.angle_gamma   90.00
#
_symmetry.space_group_name_H-M   'P 1'
#
loop_
_entity.id
_entity.type
_entity.pdbx_description
1 polymer ?
#
loop_
_entity_poly.entity_id
_entity_poly.type
_entity_poly.pdbx_seq_one_letter_code
_entity_poly.pdbx_strand_id
1 'polypeptide(L)'
;MRPSIIRSAIRAVPGPTASASVPARIIPLASSSITIRTFSSTPLFLKKNKGPNVKTPKQKIRAVEDDEAGANDDPGAGEVVIAEVLEKTQGKIEKAVHWAKAVIFEGVERGRGRVTPALLDSVRVQLPESSGQCHLNAVASITTKGNALFVEVWDTDATKHVESAIHQANLPGISPQKTGANTLKIPISRPTTEQRAEILKSLANTVEAAKQQIRMARTDGFKHLGGRKSNGTDEVQKLVDEASKDLDGQMVLAKKEFEKA
;
A
#
# COMPACT_ATOMS: atom_id res chain seq x y z
N MET A 1 54.12 72.36 -0.82
CA MET A 1 54.50 71.82 -2.14
C MET A 1 53.72 70.53 -2.38
N ARG A 2 53.10 70.40 -3.56
CA ARG A 2 52.24 69.28 -4.01
C ARG A 2 53.09 67.98 -4.26
N PRO A 3 52.52 66.87 -4.80
CA PRO A 3 51.71 65.83 -4.13
C PRO A 3 52.23 64.40 -4.45
N SER A 4 51.67 63.33 -3.87
CA SER A 4 51.63 62.03 -4.57
C SER A 4 50.41 61.20 -4.15
N ILE A 5 49.57 60.97 -5.15
CA ILE A 5 48.45 60.01 -5.20
C ILE A 5 49.06 58.64 -5.58
N ILE A 6 48.25 57.56 -5.50
CA ILE A 6 48.36 56.26 -6.22
C ILE A 6 48.90 55.14 -5.29
N ARG A 7 48.28 53.97 -5.07
CA ARG A 7 47.10 53.27 -5.62
C ARG A 7 46.64 52.19 -4.62
N SER A 8 45.34 51.90 -4.67
CA SER A 8 44.65 50.76 -4.07
C SER A 8 45.26 49.41 -4.45
N ALA A 9 45.61 48.59 -3.46
CA ALA A 9 45.95 47.19 -3.65
C ALA A 9 44.66 46.36 -3.84
N ILE A 10 44.24 46.16 -5.09
CA ILE A 10 43.22 45.17 -5.46
C ILE A 10 43.92 43.80 -5.45
N ARG A 11 43.50 42.93 -4.53
CA ARG A 11 43.94 41.55 -4.46
C ARG A 11 43.47 40.81 -5.72
N ALA A 12 44.42 40.37 -6.54
CA ALA A 12 44.15 39.58 -7.74
C ALA A 12 43.47 38.26 -7.36
N VAL A 13 42.30 38.00 -7.95
CA VAL A 13 41.61 36.70 -7.91
C VAL A 13 42.30 35.79 -8.94
N PRO A 14 42.74 34.57 -8.57
CA PRO A 14 43.26 33.64 -9.56
C PRO A 14 42.13 33.17 -10.48
N GLY A 15 42.32 33.37 -11.79
CA GLY A 15 41.40 32.89 -12.81
C GLY A 15 41.38 31.36 -12.91
N PRO A 16 40.33 30.77 -13.51
CA PRO A 16 40.24 29.33 -13.70
C PRO A 16 41.26 28.89 -14.75
N THR A 17 42.25 28.10 -14.34
CA THR A 17 43.20 27.45 -15.25
C THR A 17 42.46 26.41 -16.09
N ALA A 18 42.48 26.61 -17.41
CA ALA A 18 42.00 25.66 -18.39
C ALA A 18 42.83 24.36 -18.39
N SER A 19 42.13 23.26 -18.66
CA SER A 19 42.58 22.03 -19.33
C SER A 19 43.78 21.27 -18.75
N ALA A 20 43.48 20.24 -17.97
CA ALA A 20 44.24 18.99 -18.01
C ALA A 20 43.28 17.88 -18.46
N SER A 21 43.39 17.50 -19.74
CA SER A 21 42.75 16.35 -20.35
C SER A 21 43.19 15.08 -19.63
N VAL A 22 42.26 14.42 -18.95
CA VAL A 22 42.47 13.09 -18.39
C VAL A 22 42.45 12.09 -19.56
N PRO A 23 43.46 11.24 -19.74
CA PRO A 23 43.38 10.20 -20.77
C PRO A 23 42.27 9.22 -20.39
N ALA A 24 41.24 9.15 -21.23
CA ALA A 24 40.18 8.17 -21.15
C ALA A 24 40.79 6.76 -21.18
N ARG A 25 40.69 6.03 -20.07
CA ARG A 25 41.05 4.63 -20.00
C ARG A 25 39.96 3.83 -20.72
N ILE A 26 40.18 3.54 -21.99
CA ILE A 26 39.33 2.67 -22.80
C ILE A 26 39.42 1.27 -22.21
N ILE A 27 38.36 0.83 -21.55
CA ILE A 27 38.14 -0.58 -21.23
C ILE A 27 37.67 -1.25 -22.53
N PRO A 28 38.33 -2.31 -23.03
CA PRO A 28 37.80 -3.02 -24.19
C PRO A 28 36.52 -3.75 -23.79
N LEU A 29 35.41 -3.37 -24.42
CA LEU A 29 34.15 -4.10 -24.34
C LEU A 29 34.36 -5.44 -25.06
N ALA A 30 34.40 -6.54 -24.32
CA ALA A 30 34.46 -7.87 -24.92
C ALA A 30 33.22 -8.08 -25.79
N SER A 31 33.43 -8.26 -27.09
CA SER A 31 32.41 -8.58 -28.07
C SER A 31 31.98 -10.04 -27.90
N SER A 32 30.98 -10.27 -27.04
CA SER A 32 30.25 -11.53 -27.10
C SER A 32 29.42 -11.54 -28.38
N SER A 33 29.90 -12.27 -29.39
CA SER A 33 29.20 -12.56 -30.63
C SER A 33 27.80 -13.11 -30.34
N ILE A 34 26.77 -12.27 -30.55
CA ILE A 34 25.37 -12.70 -30.51
C ILE A 34 25.18 -13.61 -31.72
N THR A 35 25.19 -14.93 -31.49
CA THR A 35 24.86 -15.91 -32.51
C THR A 35 23.36 -15.78 -32.80
N ILE A 36 23.01 -15.11 -33.90
CA ILE A 36 21.64 -15.04 -34.41
C ILE A 36 21.21 -16.46 -34.75
N ARG A 37 20.33 -17.05 -33.94
CA ARG A 37 19.69 -18.32 -34.27
C ARG A 37 18.62 -18.06 -35.32
N THR A 38 18.88 -18.54 -36.53
CA THR A 38 17.91 -18.56 -37.62
C THR A 38 16.80 -19.57 -37.31
N PHE A 39 15.55 -19.11 -37.34
CA PHE A 39 14.39 -19.97 -37.11
C PHE A 39 14.15 -20.80 -38.38
N SER A 40 14.68 -22.02 -38.42
CA SER A 40 14.46 -22.97 -39.51
C SER A 40 13.19 -23.79 -39.25
N SER A 41 12.22 -23.66 -40.15
CA SER A 41 10.93 -24.33 -40.16
C SER A 41 11.07 -25.77 -40.66
N THR A 42 11.30 -26.74 -39.76
CA THR A 42 10.92 -28.15 -39.96
C THR A 42 10.66 -28.84 -38.61
N PRO A 43 9.55 -29.58 -38.42
CA PRO A 43 9.28 -30.30 -37.17
C PRO A 43 10.01 -31.66 -37.14
N LEU A 44 10.76 -31.92 -36.07
CA LEU A 44 11.42 -33.21 -35.84
C LEU A 44 10.48 -34.18 -35.11
N PHE A 45 10.16 -35.29 -35.77
CA PHE A 45 9.42 -36.44 -35.22
C PHE A 45 10.21 -37.10 -34.07
N LEU A 46 9.61 -37.18 -32.87
CA LEU A 46 10.20 -37.90 -31.73
C LEU A 46 9.49 -39.23 -31.46
N LYS A 47 10.23 -40.31 -31.70
CA LYS A 47 9.90 -41.72 -31.46
C LYS A 47 10.06 -42.04 -29.96
N LYS A 48 9.02 -42.62 -29.37
CA LYS A 48 8.92 -43.00 -27.94
C LYS A 48 9.57 -44.37 -27.71
N ASN A 49 10.69 -44.39 -26.98
CA ASN A 49 11.23 -45.61 -26.36
C ASN A 49 11.16 -45.48 -24.83
N LYS A 50 10.72 -46.58 -24.21
CA LYS A 50 10.19 -46.71 -22.85
C LYS A 50 11.24 -47.40 -21.97
N GLY A 51 11.66 -46.77 -20.89
CA GLY A 51 12.47 -47.35 -19.80
C GLY A 51 11.87 -46.99 -18.43
N PRO A 52 12.13 -47.75 -17.36
CA PRO A 52 11.16 -48.03 -16.31
C PRO A 52 11.17 -46.98 -15.19
N ASN A 53 9.98 -46.58 -14.73
CA ASN A 53 9.77 -45.71 -13.57
C ASN A 53 9.16 -46.52 -12.41
N VAL A 54 9.86 -46.49 -11.27
CA VAL A 54 9.52 -47.11 -9.99
C VAL A 54 8.29 -46.41 -9.40
N LYS A 55 7.23 -47.17 -9.09
CA LYS A 55 5.99 -46.69 -8.49
C LYS A 55 6.03 -46.89 -6.98
N THR A 56 5.82 -45.82 -6.21
CA THR A 56 5.29 -45.90 -4.84
C THR A 56 3.74 -45.81 -4.87
N PRO A 57 3.04 -46.45 -3.92
CA PRO A 57 1.68 -46.94 -4.14
C PRO A 57 0.59 -45.90 -3.85
N LYS A 58 -0.24 -45.59 -4.85
CA LYS A 58 -1.59 -45.04 -4.66
C LYS A 58 -2.54 -46.20 -4.36
N GLN A 59 -3.15 -46.20 -3.17
CA GLN A 59 -4.23 -47.11 -2.84
C GLN A 59 -5.48 -46.75 -3.64
N LYS A 60 -6.05 -47.79 -4.25
CA LYS A 60 -7.22 -47.81 -5.13
C LYS A 60 -8.36 -48.45 -4.36
N ILE A 61 -9.46 -47.71 -4.16
CA ILE A 61 -10.78 -48.26 -3.83
C ILE A 61 -11.73 -47.53 -4.78
N ARG A 62 -11.90 -48.06 -5.99
CA ARG A 62 -13.10 -48.76 -6.49
C ARG A 62 -14.36 -47.90 -6.37
N ALA A 63 -14.73 -47.31 -7.51
CA ALA A 63 -16.08 -46.86 -7.79
C ALA A 63 -17.01 -48.08 -7.81
N VAL A 64 -18.11 -47.97 -7.05
CA VAL A 64 -19.37 -48.68 -7.26
C VAL A 64 -20.39 -47.54 -7.30
N GLU A 65 -20.96 -47.32 -8.48
CA GLU A 65 -22.20 -46.57 -8.64
C GLU A 65 -23.32 -47.58 -8.37
N ASP A 66 -24.12 -47.32 -7.35
CA ASP A 66 -25.51 -47.76 -7.23
C ASP A 66 -26.23 -46.68 -6.40
N ASP A 67 -27.41 -46.32 -6.90
CA ASP A 67 -28.31 -45.28 -6.41
C ASP A 67 -28.68 -45.44 -4.92
N GLU A 68 -28.60 -44.35 -4.16
CA GLU A 68 -29.50 -44.09 -3.02
C GLU A 68 -29.53 -42.58 -2.76
N ALA A 69 -30.65 -41.98 -3.16
CA ALA A 69 -31.09 -40.67 -2.74
C ALA A 69 -31.36 -40.70 -1.23
N GLY A 70 -30.31 -40.47 -0.43
CA GLY A 70 -30.42 -40.22 1.00
C GLY A 70 -30.65 -38.74 1.26
N ALA A 71 -31.86 -38.26 0.97
CA ALA A 71 -32.39 -37.04 1.53
C ALA A 71 -32.44 -37.19 3.06
N ASN A 72 -31.43 -36.66 3.75
CA ASN A 72 -31.58 -36.34 5.17
C ASN A 72 -32.15 -34.92 5.26
N ASP A 73 -33.45 -34.84 5.00
CA ASP A 73 -34.28 -33.72 5.42
C ASP A 73 -34.48 -33.83 6.95
N ASP A 74 -33.58 -33.23 7.73
CA ASP A 74 -33.80 -32.97 9.15
C ASP A 74 -34.55 -31.63 9.30
N PRO A 75 -35.85 -31.63 9.66
CA PRO A 75 -36.76 -30.50 9.37
C PRO A 75 -36.68 -29.35 10.38
N GLY A 76 -35.60 -29.22 11.16
CA GLY A 76 -35.42 -28.19 12.19
C GLY A 76 -34.15 -27.33 12.08
N ALA A 77 -33.24 -27.62 11.16
CA ALA A 77 -31.92 -26.97 11.08
C ALA A 77 -31.78 -25.91 9.97
N GLY A 78 -32.74 -25.82 9.04
CA GLY A 78 -32.64 -24.96 7.84
C GLY A 78 -32.72 -23.45 8.11
N GLU A 79 -33.42 -23.03 9.17
CA GLU A 79 -33.60 -21.60 9.50
C GLU A 79 -32.39 -21.02 10.26
N VAL A 80 -31.77 -21.83 11.13
CA VAL A 80 -30.57 -21.45 11.90
C VAL A 80 -29.35 -21.23 10.98
N VAL A 81 -29.25 -22.00 9.88
CA VAL A 81 -28.19 -21.85 8.88
C VAL A 81 -28.31 -20.53 8.11
N ILE A 82 -29.52 -20.06 7.81
CA ILE A 82 -29.73 -18.82 7.05
C ILE A 82 -29.32 -17.61 7.89
N ALA A 83 -29.76 -17.54 9.15
CA ALA A 83 -29.39 -16.46 10.07
C ALA A 83 -27.88 -16.38 10.30
N GLU A 84 -27.21 -17.52 10.49
CA GLU A 84 -25.76 -17.57 10.67
C GLU A 84 -25.00 -17.11 9.41
N VAL A 85 -25.48 -17.46 8.21
CA VAL A 85 -24.89 -17.02 6.94
C VAL A 85 -25.08 -15.52 6.74
N LEU A 86 -26.22 -14.97 7.13
CA LEU A 86 -26.49 -13.53 7.09
C LEU A 86 -25.55 -12.76 8.02
N GLU A 87 -25.39 -13.18 9.27
CA GLU A 87 -24.49 -12.54 10.23
C GLU A 87 -23.03 -12.56 9.74
N LYS A 88 -22.57 -13.71 9.23
CA LYS A 88 -21.22 -13.82 8.64
C LYS A 88 -21.03 -12.90 7.43
N THR A 89 -22.06 -12.78 6.60
CA THR A 89 -22.01 -11.95 5.38
C THR A 89 -22.04 -10.47 5.76
N GLN A 90 -22.88 -10.08 6.71
CA GLN A 90 -22.93 -8.75 7.30
C GLN A 90 -21.58 -8.39 7.93
N GLY A 91 -20.99 -9.25 8.75
CA GLY A 91 -19.68 -9.00 9.35
C GLY A 91 -18.54 -8.83 8.34
N LYS A 92 -18.60 -9.49 7.18
CA LYS A 92 -17.65 -9.27 6.07
C LYS A 92 -17.88 -7.91 5.40
N ILE A 93 -19.15 -7.56 5.14
CA ILE A 93 -19.54 -6.28 4.52
C ILE A 93 -19.15 -5.11 5.43
N GLU A 94 -19.45 -5.19 6.73
CA GLU A 94 -19.13 -4.16 7.72
C GLU A 94 -17.62 -3.92 7.82
N LYS A 95 -16.81 -4.98 7.82
CA LYS A 95 -15.34 -4.85 7.79
C LYS A 95 -14.85 -4.12 6.53
N ALA A 96 -15.42 -4.44 5.37
CA ALA A 96 -15.07 -3.79 4.11
C ALA A 96 -15.47 -2.30 4.12
N VAL A 97 -16.68 -1.99 4.62
CA VAL A 97 -17.18 -0.61 4.74
C VAL A 97 -16.37 0.17 5.78
N HIS A 98 -16.04 -0.42 6.92
CA HIS A 98 -15.23 0.22 7.96
C HIS A 98 -13.84 0.57 7.45
N TRP A 99 -13.18 -0.37 6.77
CA TRP A 99 -11.88 -0.13 6.12
C TRP A 99 -11.96 1.04 5.13
N ALA A 100 -12.97 1.05 4.24
CA ALA A 100 -13.14 2.13 3.28
C ALA A 100 -13.40 3.48 3.94
N LYS A 101 -14.26 3.53 4.97
CA LYS A 101 -14.55 4.74 5.75
C LYS A 101 -13.28 5.29 6.42
N ALA A 102 -12.45 4.44 7.00
CA ALA A 102 -11.19 4.84 7.61
C ALA A 102 -10.22 5.47 6.61
N VAL A 103 -10.06 4.85 5.43
CA VAL A 103 -9.18 5.36 4.37
C VAL A 103 -9.69 6.67 3.77
N ILE A 104 -11.01 6.80 3.55
CA ILE A 104 -11.63 8.04 3.08
C ILE A 104 -11.41 9.17 4.09
N PHE A 105 -11.61 8.90 5.38
CA PHE A 105 -11.38 9.88 6.44
C PHE A 105 -9.94 10.39 6.42
N GLU A 106 -8.96 9.48 6.39
CA GLU A 106 -7.54 9.87 6.33
C GLU A 106 -7.23 10.68 5.06
N GLY A 107 -7.77 10.29 3.91
CA GLY A 107 -7.57 11.00 2.65
C GLY A 107 -8.17 12.41 2.65
N VAL A 108 -9.36 12.59 3.23
CA VAL A 108 -10.01 13.91 3.37
C VAL A 108 -9.21 14.83 4.29
N GLU A 109 -8.75 14.31 5.43
CA GLU A 109 -7.93 15.09 6.35
C GLU A 109 -6.60 15.52 5.72
N ARG A 110 -5.96 14.63 4.96
CA ARG A 110 -4.78 14.96 4.16
C ARG A 110 -5.08 16.03 3.12
N GLY A 111 -6.23 15.94 2.43
CA GLY A 111 -6.70 16.93 1.46
C GLY A 111 -6.92 18.33 2.02
N ARG A 112 -7.43 18.43 3.25
CA ARG A 112 -7.59 19.68 4.00
C ARG A 112 -6.26 20.25 4.51
N GLY A 113 -5.17 19.49 4.40
CA GLY A 113 -3.88 19.83 5.01
C GLY A 113 -3.90 19.71 6.53
N ARG A 114 -4.84 18.94 7.09
CA ARG A 114 -4.80 18.58 8.51
C ARG A 114 -3.81 17.45 8.71
N VAL A 115 -3.14 17.54 9.84
CA VAL A 115 -2.02 16.67 10.17
C VAL A 115 -2.48 15.70 11.25
N THR A 116 -2.51 14.42 10.90
CA THR A 116 -2.83 13.32 11.83
C THR A 116 -1.56 12.57 12.19
N PRO A 117 -1.45 12.05 13.43
CA PRO A 117 -0.29 11.25 13.84
C PRO A 117 -0.21 9.91 13.10
N ALA A 118 -1.34 9.42 12.58
CA ALA A 118 -1.44 8.18 11.79
C ALA A 118 -0.53 8.17 10.54
N LEU A 119 -0.15 9.35 10.03
CA LEU A 119 0.74 9.47 8.88
C LEU A 119 2.13 8.81 9.11
N LEU A 120 2.58 8.74 10.36
CA LEU A 120 3.86 8.15 10.71
C LEU A 120 3.77 6.68 11.16
N ASP A 121 2.59 6.06 11.12
CA ASP A 121 2.39 4.69 11.62
C ASP A 121 3.05 3.62 10.72
N SER A 122 3.28 3.94 9.44
CA SER A 122 4.02 3.09 8.50
C SER A 122 5.53 3.11 8.74
N VAL A 123 6.05 4.09 9.49
CA VAL A 123 7.49 4.23 9.73
C VAL A 123 7.98 3.11 10.65
N ARG A 124 9.07 2.47 10.25
CA ARG A 124 9.75 1.40 10.99
C ARG A 124 11.14 1.87 11.36
N VAL A 125 11.44 1.90 12.65
CA VAL A 125 12.73 2.35 13.19
C VAL A 125 13.60 1.12 13.47
N GLN A 126 14.86 1.18 13.06
CA GLN A 126 15.87 0.17 13.42
C GLN A 126 16.72 0.76 14.52
N LEU A 127 16.58 0.24 15.74
CA LEU A 127 17.47 0.58 16.85
C LEU A 127 18.66 -0.38 16.86
N PRO A 128 19.87 0.09 17.21
CA PRO A 128 21.05 -0.76 17.28
C PRO A 128 20.96 -1.84 18.38
N GLU A 129 20.21 -1.59 19.46
CA GLU A 129 20.04 -2.57 20.54
C GLU A 129 18.95 -3.62 20.26
N SER A 130 18.09 -3.38 19.27
CA SER A 130 17.00 -4.28 18.91
C SER A 130 17.36 -5.08 17.67
N SER A 131 17.23 -6.41 17.73
CA SER A 131 17.47 -7.29 16.59
C SER A 131 16.38 -7.19 15.49
N GLY A 132 15.43 -6.25 15.61
CA GLY A 132 14.30 -6.10 14.69
C GLY A 132 13.83 -4.65 14.53
N GLN A 133 12.98 -4.44 13.52
CA GLN A 133 12.33 -3.16 13.25
C GLN A 133 11.17 -2.93 14.22
N CYS A 134 11.14 -1.79 14.89
CA CYS A 134 10.03 -1.39 15.77
C CYS A 134 9.19 -0.28 15.15
N HIS A 135 7.95 -0.16 15.61
CA HIS A 135 7.06 0.94 15.24
C HIS A 135 7.52 2.25 15.89
N LEU A 136 7.32 3.38 15.20
CA LEU A 136 7.70 4.69 15.74
C LEU A 136 6.99 5.01 17.07
N ASN A 137 5.72 4.62 17.21
CA ASN A 137 4.91 4.85 18.42
C ASN A 137 5.49 4.18 19.69
N ALA A 138 6.34 3.16 19.53
CA ALA A 138 6.96 2.46 20.65
C ALA A 138 8.27 3.12 21.13
N VAL A 139 8.80 4.09 20.38
CA VAL A 139 10.09 4.75 20.64
C VAL A 139 9.90 6.25 20.89
N ALA A 140 8.80 6.81 20.39
CA ALA A 140 8.51 8.23 20.45
C ALA A 140 7.02 8.51 20.65
N SER A 141 6.74 9.64 21.29
CA SER A 141 5.40 10.23 21.38
C SER A 141 5.18 11.22 20.23
N ILE A 142 4.04 11.13 19.56
CA ILE A 142 3.71 11.99 18.41
C ILE A 142 2.61 12.96 18.82
N THR A 143 2.89 14.25 18.73
CA THR A 143 1.95 15.33 19.02
C THR A 143 1.74 16.20 17.78
N THR A 144 0.49 16.60 17.54
CA THR A 144 0.13 17.52 16.44
C THR A 144 0.05 18.95 16.96
N LYS A 145 0.79 19.89 16.37
CA LYS A 145 0.66 21.33 16.66
C LYS A 145 0.58 22.11 15.34
N GLY A 146 -0.61 22.61 15.02
CA GLY A 146 -0.87 23.30 13.75
C GLY A 146 -0.67 22.37 12.55
N ASN A 147 0.17 22.80 11.59
CA ASN A 147 0.50 22.04 10.38
C ASN A 147 1.81 21.23 10.52
N ALA A 148 2.28 20.99 11.74
CA ALA A 148 3.49 20.22 11.99
C ALA A 148 3.27 19.09 12.98
N LEU A 149 3.95 17.96 12.76
CA LEU A 149 4.10 16.89 13.74
C LEU A 149 5.33 17.16 14.59
N PHE A 150 5.19 16.99 15.89
CA PHE A 150 6.26 16.97 16.85
C PHE A 150 6.43 15.53 17.32
N VAL A 151 7.58 14.94 17.04
CA VAL A 151 7.95 13.60 17.46
C VAL A 151 8.96 13.77 18.59
N GLU A 152 8.55 13.39 19.80
CA GLU A 152 9.37 13.44 21.00
C GLU A 152 9.88 12.02 21.29
N VAL A 153 11.18 11.81 21.06
CA VAL A 153 11.84 10.51 21.26
C VAL A 153 12.18 10.37 22.74
N TRP A 154 11.90 9.20 23.32
CA TRP A 154 12.18 8.96 24.74
C TRP A 154 13.68 8.83 25.04
N ASP A 155 14.45 8.31 24.08
CA ASP A 155 15.89 8.16 24.16
C ASP A 155 16.62 9.10 23.16
N THR A 156 17.59 9.86 23.66
CA THR A 156 18.39 10.81 22.87
C THR A 156 19.20 10.10 21.79
N ASP A 157 19.71 8.90 22.10
CA ASP A 157 20.64 8.18 21.23
C ASP A 157 19.89 7.57 20.03
N ALA A 158 18.63 7.21 20.23
CA ALA A 158 17.71 6.74 19.20
C ALA A 158 17.29 7.84 18.19
N THR A 159 17.47 9.13 18.51
CA THR A 159 16.96 10.25 17.68
C THR A 159 17.51 10.23 16.24
N LYS A 160 18.79 9.86 16.05
CA LYS A 160 19.40 9.76 14.72
C LYS A 160 18.82 8.60 13.90
N HIS A 161 18.49 7.50 14.56
CA HIS A 161 17.88 6.33 13.94
C HIS A 161 16.43 6.63 13.53
N VAL A 162 15.68 7.35 14.37
CA VAL A 162 14.31 7.82 14.07
C VAL A 162 14.29 8.77 12.87
N GLU A 163 15.18 9.76 12.85
CA GLU A 163 15.32 10.69 11.71
C GLU A 163 15.60 9.93 10.40
N SER A 164 16.57 9.00 10.44
CA SER A 164 16.92 8.17 9.30
C SER A 164 15.75 7.29 8.84
N ALA A 165 15.00 6.72 9.77
CA ALA A 165 13.82 5.90 9.47
C ALA A 165 12.70 6.71 8.78
N ILE A 166 12.46 7.95 9.22
CA ILE A 166 11.48 8.85 8.59
C ILE A 166 11.92 9.20 7.16
N HIS A 167 13.21 9.43 6.92
CA HIS A 167 13.73 9.62 5.57
C HIS A 167 13.59 8.37 4.70
N GLN A 168 13.89 7.18 5.26
CA GLN A 168 13.76 5.90 4.55
C GLN A 168 12.31 5.56 4.19
N ALA A 169 11.35 6.00 5.00
CA ALA A 169 9.93 5.81 4.72
C ALA A 169 9.45 6.61 3.49
N ASN A 170 10.25 7.53 2.95
CA ASN A 170 9.99 8.30 1.73
C ASN A 170 8.57 8.89 1.67
N LEU A 171 8.09 9.41 2.80
CA LEU A 171 6.78 10.05 2.84
C LEU A 171 6.80 11.31 1.96
N PRO A 172 5.75 11.55 1.16
CA PRO A 172 5.76 12.60 0.14
C PRO A 172 5.87 14.00 0.79
N GLY A 173 6.98 14.69 0.49
CA GLY A 173 7.19 16.09 0.87
C GLY A 173 7.51 16.32 2.35
N ILE A 174 7.96 15.28 3.07
CA ILE A 174 8.18 15.32 4.51
C ILE A 174 9.67 15.20 4.83
N SER A 175 10.22 16.20 5.51
CA SER A 175 11.61 16.19 6.00
C SER A 175 11.64 16.57 7.49
N PRO A 176 12.15 15.69 8.38
CA PRO A 176 12.29 16.00 9.80
C PRO A 176 13.34 17.10 10.03
N GLN A 177 13.02 18.04 10.90
CA GLN A 177 13.91 19.09 11.39
C GLN A 177 14.13 18.93 12.88
N LYS A 178 15.39 18.81 13.31
CA LYS A 178 15.74 18.80 14.74
C LYS A 178 15.55 20.18 15.33
N THR A 179 14.68 20.30 16.33
CA THR A 179 14.49 21.55 17.09
C THR A 179 15.15 21.52 18.46
N GLY A 180 15.47 20.32 18.97
CA GLY A 180 16.13 20.09 20.25
C GLY A 180 16.84 18.73 20.27
N ALA A 181 17.36 18.32 21.42
CA ALA A 181 18.08 17.04 21.56
C ALA A 181 17.16 15.82 21.32
N ASN A 182 15.89 15.90 21.74
CA ASN A 182 14.97 14.76 21.74
C ASN A 182 13.72 15.01 20.86
N THR A 183 13.60 16.19 20.26
CA THR A 183 12.38 16.64 19.57
C THR A 183 12.65 16.87 18.08
N LEU A 184 11.90 16.17 17.25
CA LEU A 184 11.89 16.28 15.79
C LEU A 184 10.60 16.98 15.36
N LYS A 185 10.74 18.09 14.62
CA LYS A 185 9.64 18.83 14.02
C LYS A 185 9.52 18.44 12.56
N ILE A 186 8.34 18.03 12.15
CA ILE A 186 8.05 17.63 10.78
C ILE A 186 7.00 18.59 10.23
N PRO A 187 7.41 19.59 9.42
CA PRO A 187 6.46 20.50 8.77
C PRO A 187 5.73 19.77 7.65
N ILE A 188 4.39 19.88 7.62
CA ILE A 188 3.58 19.37 6.51
C ILE A 188 3.06 20.56 5.72
N SER A 189 3.47 20.62 4.45
CA SER A 189 2.97 21.59 3.50
C SER A 189 1.52 21.28 3.15
N ARG A 190 0.72 22.33 2.90
CA ARG A 190 -0.64 22.14 2.40
C ARG A 190 -0.59 21.52 1.00
N PRO A 191 -1.49 20.57 0.67
CA PRO A 191 -1.49 19.95 -0.64
C PRO A 191 -1.89 20.97 -1.71
N THR A 192 -1.20 20.89 -2.86
CA THR A 192 -1.54 21.68 -4.05
C THR A 192 -2.81 21.15 -4.72
N THR A 193 -3.37 21.89 -5.66
CA THR A 193 -4.56 21.47 -6.43
C THR A 193 -4.33 20.16 -7.18
N GLU A 194 -3.14 19.96 -7.74
CA GLU A 194 -2.74 18.72 -8.42
C GLU A 194 -2.71 17.53 -7.45
N GLN A 195 -2.10 17.70 -6.28
CA GLN A 195 -2.05 16.67 -5.24
C GLN A 195 -3.44 16.32 -4.69
N ARG A 196 -4.34 17.29 -4.55
CA ARG A 196 -5.74 17.02 -4.17
C ARG A 196 -6.45 16.16 -5.22
N ALA A 197 -6.21 16.41 -6.51
CA ALA A 197 -6.78 15.59 -7.58
C ALA A 197 -6.23 14.14 -7.55
N GLU A 198 -4.95 13.96 -7.22
CA GLU A 198 -4.36 12.63 -7.02
C GLU A 198 -4.95 11.88 -5.82
N ILE A 199 -5.17 12.57 -4.69
CA ILE A 199 -5.83 12.00 -3.52
C ILE A 199 -7.27 11.59 -3.88
N LEU A 200 -8.02 12.43 -4.59
CA LEU A 200 -9.38 12.07 -5.04
C LEU A 200 -9.41 10.84 -5.95
N LYS A 201 -8.42 10.70 -6.85
CA LYS A 201 -8.29 9.51 -7.70
C LYS A 201 -7.97 8.26 -6.88
N SER A 202 -7.06 8.36 -5.91
CA SER A 202 -6.74 7.21 -5.04
C SER A 202 -7.94 6.80 -4.18
N LEU A 203 -8.69 7.77 -3.64
CA LEU A 203 -9.93 7.52 -2.90
C LEU A 203 -10.99 6.83 -3.77
N ALA A 204 -11.17 7.26 -5.02
CA ALA A 204 -12.08 6.58 -5.95
C ALA A 204 -11.68 5.11 -6.16
N ASN A 205 -10.39 4.83 -6.34
CA ASN A 205 -9.89 3.46 -6.46
C ASN A 205 -10.14 2.63 -5.19
N THR A 206 -9.99 3.22 -3.99
CA THR A 206 -10.26 2.52 -2.73
C THR A 206 -11.74 2.15 -2.58
N VAL A 207 -12.65 3.00 -3.05
CA VAL A 207 -14.09 2.71 -3.02
C VAL A 207 -14.48 1.63 -4.01
N GLU A 208 -13.90 1.63 -5.21
CA GLU A 208 -14.12 0.52 -6.15
C GLU A 208 -13.58 -0.80 -5.60
N ALA A 209 -12.43 -0.78 -4.91
CA ALA A 209 -11.92 -1.97 -4.21
C ALA A 209 -12.87 -2.43 -3.10
N ALA A 210 -13.43 -1.52 -2.30
CA ALA A 210 -14.41 -1.85 -1.27
C ALA A 210 -15.70 -2.44 -1.86
N LYS A 211 -16.23 -1.86 -2.94
CA LYS A 211 -17.39 -2.40 -3.67
C LYS A 211 -17.11 -3.79 -4.22
N GLN A 212 -15.90 -4.04 -4.71
CA GLN A 212 -15.51 -5.37 -5.17
C GLN A 212 -15.54 -6.39 -4.01
N GLN A 213 -15.03 -6.02 -2.83
CA GLN A 213 -15.11 -6.88 -1.63
C GLN A 213 -16.56 -7.16 -1.20
N ILE A 214 -17.43 -6.15 -1.23
CA ILE A 214 -18.87 -6.32 -0.94
C ILE A 214 -19.51 -7.30 -1.93
N ARG A 215 -19.20 -7.21 -3.23
CA ARG A 215 -19.69 -8.13 -4.26
C ARG A 215 -19.18 -9.56 -4.06
N MET A 216 -17.94 -9.71 -3.61
CA MET A 216 -17.38 -11.02 -3.25
C MET A 216 -18.11 -11.59 -2.02
N ALA A 217 -18.31 -10.80 -0.97
CA ALA A 217 -19.07 -11.21 0.22
C ALA A 217 -20.50 -11.66 -0.13
N ARG A 218 -21.18 -10.94 -1.04
CA ARG A 218 -22.49 -11.36 -1.56
C ARG A 218 -22.43 -12.72 -2.26
N THR A 219 -21.43 -12.90 -3.12
CA THR A 219 -21.28 -14.14 -3.90
C THR A 219 -20.99 -15.33 -2.99
N ASP A 220 -20.20 -15.12 -1.93
CA ASP A 220 -19.96 -16.12 -0.90
C ASP A 220 -21.25 -16.42 -0.12
N GLY A 221 -22.00 -15.39 0.29
CA GLY A 221 -23.30 -15.55 0.95
C GLY A 221 -24.27 -16.39 0.12
N PHE A 222 -24.41 -16.12 -1.19
CA PHE A 222 -25.26 -16.91 -2.09
C PHE A 222 -24.79 -18.36 -2.26
N LYS A 223 -23.48 -18.63 -2.22
CA LYS A 223 -22.98 -20.02 -2.24
C LYS A 223 -23.35 -20.77 -0.97
N HIS A 224 -23.27 -20.11 0.18
CA HIS A 224 -23.63 -20.71 1.47
C HIS A 224 -25.14 -20.95 1.63
N LEU A 225 -25.98 -20.13 0.98
CA LEU A 225 -27.43 -20.32 0.97
C LEU A 225 -27.93 -21.36 -0.05
N GLY A 226 -27.03 -21.97 -0.84
CA GLY A 226 -27.40 -22.98 -1.84
C GLY A 226 -27.80 -22.44 -3.22
N GLY A 227 -27.60 -21.15 -3.49
CA GLY A 227 -27.76 -20.56 -4.81
C GLY A 227 -28.42 -19.18 -4.84
N ARG A 228 -28.79 -18.71 -6.05
CA ARG A 228 -29.41 -17.39 -6.26
C ARG A 228 -30.93 -17.34 -6.05
N LYS A 229 -31.58 -18.48 -5.79
CA LYS A 229 -33.05 -18.61 -5.64
C LYS A 229 -33.46 -19.19 -4.29
N SER A 230 -32.54 -19.27 -3.35
CA SER A 230 -32.80 -19.77 -1.99
C SER A 230 -33.42 -18.67 -1.13
N ASN A 231 -34.17 -19.06 -0.10
CA ASN A 231 -34.69 -18.13 0.89
C ASN A 231 -33.51 -17.37 1.57
N GLY A 232 -33.65 -16.06 1.78
CA GLY A 232 -32.61 -15.20 2.38
C GLY A 232 -31.70 -14.44 1.39
N THR A 233 -31.76 -14.73 0.08
CA THR A 233 -30.96 -13.97 -0.92
C THR A 233 -31.35 -12.49 -0.99
N ASP A 234 -32.62 -12.19 -0.77
CA ASP A 234 -33.15 -10.83 -0.82
C ASP A 234 -32.60 -9.96 0.32
N GLU A 235 -32.39 -10.56 1.50
CA GLU A 235 -31.82 -9.88 2.67
C GLU A 235 -30.34 -9.57 2.47
N VAL A 236 -29.57 -10.54 1.96
CA VAL A 236 -28.17 -10.32 1.56
C VAL A 236 -28.07 -9.20 0.53
N GLN A 237 -28.98 -9.18 -0.46
CA GLN A 237 -28.97 -8.16 -1.50
C GLN A 237 -29.31 -6.76 -0.93
N LYS A 238 -30.26 -6.66 0.00
CA LYS A 238 -30.55 -5.40 0.72
C LYS A 238 -29.33 -4.87 1.48
N LEU A 239 -28.64 -5.72 2.24
CA LEU A 239 -27.42 -5.33 2.98
C LEU A 239 -26.32 -4.79 2.04
N VAL A 240 -26.15 -5.43 0.89
CA VAL A 240 -25.18 -5.02 -0.14
C VAL A 240 -25.56 -3.68 -0.76
N ASP A 241 -26.84 -3.47 -1.05
CA ASP A 241 -27.33 -2.24 -1.66
C ASP A 241 -27.25 -1.05 -0.69
N GLU A 242 -27.56 -1.27 0.59
CA GLU A 242 -27.37 -0.28 1.65
C GLU A 242 -25.89 0.08 1.82
N ALA A 243 -25.01 -0.91 1.96
CA ALA A 243 -23.56 -0.69 2.08
C ALA A 243 -22.97 0.04 0.86
N SER A 244 -23.47 -0.26 -0.34
CA SER A 244 -23.03 0.40 -1.57
C SER A 244 -23.45 1.88 -1.61
N LYS A 245 -24.71 2.18 -1.24
CA LYS A 245 -25.22 3.55 -1.13
C LYS A 245 -24.46 4.36 -0.07
N ASP A 246 -24.16 3.73 1.06
CA ASP A 246 -23.36 4.32 2.13
C ASP A 246 -21.98 4.78 1.64
N LEU A 247 -21.26 3.90 0.92
CA LEU A 247 -19.95 4.23 0.36
C LEU A 247 -20.02 5.34 -0.68
N ASP A 248 -21.03 5.32 -1.55
CA ASP A 248 -21.24 6.38 -2.54
C ASP A 248 -21.55 7.73 -1.86
N GLY A 249 -22.36 7.71 -0.80
CA GLY A 249 -22.63 8.88 0.03
C GLY A 249 -21.37 9.47 0.66
N GLN A 250 -20.50 8.61 1.23
CA GLN A 250 -19.22 9.04 1.81
C GLN A 250 -18.30 9.68 0.76
N MET A 251 -18.28 9.17 -0.48
CA MET A 251 -17.49 9.77 -1.56
C MET A 251 -18.01 11.14 -1.99
N VAL A 252 -19.32 11.35 -2.02
CA VAL A 252 -19.92 12.66 -2.32
C VAL A 252 -19.58 13.65 -1.21
N LEU A 253 -19.66 13.25 0.05
CA LEU A 253 -19.26 14.07 1.18
C LEU A 253 -17.77 14.43 1.09
N ALA A 254 -16.91 13.45 0.84
CA ALA A 254 -15.48 13.67 0.65
C ALA A 254 -15.22 14.72 -0.43
N LYS A 255 -15.80 14.57 -1.64
CA LYS A 255 -15.65 15.55 -2.74
C LYS A 255 -16.05 16.97 -2.34
N LYS A 256 -17.18 17.14 -1.65
CA LYS A 256 -17.62 18.45 -1.14
C LYS A 256 -16.61 19.04 -0.17
N GLU A 257 -15.97 18.23 0.65
CA GLU A 257 -14.94 18.69 1.58
C GLU A 257 -13.64 19.09 0.86
N PHE A 258 -13.29 18.45 -0.27
CA PHE A 258 -12.17 18.88 -1.10
C PHE A 258 -12.43 20.21 -1.83
N GLU A 259 -13.68 20.50 -2.20
CA GLU A 259 -14.07 21.78 -2.85
C GLU A 259 -14.09 22.96 -1.88
N LYS A 260 -14.38 22.72 -0.60
CA LYS A 260 -14.38 23.76 0.44
C LYS A 260 -12.97 24.16 0.92
N ALA A 261 -11.98 23.28 0.74
CA ALA A 261 -10.62 23.41 1.25
C ALA A 261 -9.69 24.16 0.28
#